data_AF-A0A0S8G8Z1-F1
#
_entry.id   AF-A0A0S8G8Z1-F1
#
_cell.length_a   1.000
_cell.length_b   1.000
_cell.length_c   1.000
_cell.angle_alpha   90.00
_cell.angle_beta   90.00
_cell.angle_gamma   90.00
#
_symmetry.space_group_name_H-M   'P 1'
#
loop_
_entity.id
_entity.type
_entity.pdbx_description
1 polymer ?
#
loop_
_entity_poly.entity_id
_entity_poly.type
_entity_poly.pdbx_seq_one_letter_code
_entity_poly.pdbx_strand_id
1 'polypeptide(L)'
;MAPLLLHAADAASGTGGVVSGELKKWHKVTITFDGPETSETADPNPFRDYRLNVTFANGARSHNVPGYYAADGNAAQTRRTAGNKWRVHFAPNEQGTWNYVASFRTGADIAVSTDPAAGTATSFDGANGSFTIGPTDKTGRDHRAKGLLRYVGVHYLQFAETGEHFIKGGADSPENFLAYFEFAQTPGSRARDRKELRKGEAARARFHKYEPHAGDWRTGDPTWQGGKGKNIIGALNYLAGKGMNSVYFLTMNLGGDGQDVWP
;
A
#
# COMPACT_ATOMS: atom_id res chain seq x y z
N MET A 1 43.43 -43.81 0.10
CA MET A 1 42.12 -43.15 0.17
C MET A 1 42.26 -41.96 1.10
N ALA A 2 42.31 -40.75 0.54
CA ALA A 2 42.39 -39.50 1.30
C ALA A 2 40.98 -38.96 1.55
N PRO A 3 40.63 -38.46 2.75
CA PRO A 3 39.33 -37.87 2.98
C PRO A 3 39.28 -36.46 2.35
N LEU A 4 38.21 -36.23 1.60
CA LEU A 4 37.91 -34.96 0.94
C LEU A 4 37.39 -33.98 2.01
N LEU A 5 38.20 -32.98 2.34
CA LEU A 5 37.78 -31.83 3.15
C LEU A 5 36.82 -30.96 2.34
N LEU A 6 35.52 -31.11 2.60
CA LEU A 6 34.52 -30.19 2.10
C LEU A 6 34.66 -28.87 2.86
N HIS A 7 35.18 -27.86 2.17
CA HIS A 7 35.19 -26.49 2.67
C HIS A 7 33.73 -26.04 2.80
N ALA A 8 33.29 -25.83 4.04
CA ALA A 8 32.10 -25.04 4.30
C ALA A 8 32.40 -23.61 3.83
N ALA A 9 31.79 -23.21 2.73
CA ALA A 9 31.69 -21.79 2.41
C ALA A 9 30.80 -21.18 3.50
N ASP A 10 31.36 -20.25 4.26
CA ASP A 10 30.61 -19.44 5.22
C ASP A 10 29.41 -18.81 4.50
N ALA A 11 28.22 -19.25 4.88
CA ALA A 11 26.99 -18.58 4.51
C ALA A 11 26.97 -17.24 5.24
N ALA A 12 27.21 -16.15 4.52
CA ALA A 12 26.87 -14.82 5.01
C ALA A 12 25.39 -14.82 5.38
N SER A 13 25.10 -14.73 6.68
CA SER A 13 23.75 -14.60 7.23
C SER A 13 23.12 -13.33 6.65
N GLY A 14 22.26 -13.51 5.64
CA GLY A 14 21.70 -12.39 4.88
C GLY A 14 20.84 -11.49 5.75
N THR A 15 21.32 -10.28 6.01
CA THR A 15 20.59 -9.17 6.66
C THR A 15 19.62 -8.46 5.71
N GLY A 16 19.40 -8.99 4.51
CA GLY A 16 18.53 -8.40 3.48
C GLY A 16 17.05 -8.67 3.74
N GLY A 17 16.19 -7.70 3.38
CA GLY A 17 14.74 -7.89 3.42
C GLY A 17 14.24 -8.96 2.45
N VAL A 18 13.11 -9.59 2.78
CA VAL A 18 12.45 -10.60 1.94
C VAL A 18 11.68 -9.93 0.82
N VAL A 19 12.10 -10.18 -0.42
CA VAL A 19 11.45 -9.69 -1.64
C VAL A 19 10.31 -10.62 -2.04
N SER A 20 9.14 -10.06 -2.35
CA SER A 20 7.95 -10.79 -2.80
C SER A 20 7.10 -9.98 -3.79
N GLY A 21 6.20 -10.67 -4.49
CA GLY A 21 5.34 -10.09 -5.53
C GLY A 21 5.64 -10.66 -6.92
N GLU A 22 4.94 -10.15 -7.93
CA GLU A 22 5.25 -10.45 -9.33
C GLU A 22 6.46 -9.59 -9.75
N LEU A 23 7.63 -10.19 -9.94
CA LEU A 23 8.87 -9.50 -10.32
C LEU A 23 8.86 -9.06 -11.80
N LYS A 24 7.93 -8.16 -12.13
CA LYS A 24 7.63 -7.68 -13.48
C LYS A 24 7.50 -6.16 -13.49
N LYS A 25 7.87 -5.54 -14.61
CA LYS A 25 7.76 -4.10 -14.82
C LYS A 25 6.31 -3.64 -14.58
N TRP A 26 6.12 -2.57 -13.80
CA TRP A 26 4.84 -2.00 -13.36
C TRP A 26 4.03 -2.82 -12.34
N HIS A 27 4.57 -3.93 -11.82
CA HIS A 27 3.91 -4.70 -10.75
C HIS A 27 4.42 -4.29 -9.37
N LYS A 28 3.62 -4.52 -8.34
CA LYS A 28 4.04 -4.25 -6.97
C LYS A 28 5.08 -5.28 -6.52
N VAL A 29 6.28 -4.81 -6.24
CA VAL A 29 7.30 -5.51 -5.47
C VAL A 29 7.20 -5.08 -4.01
N THR A 30 7.23 -6.04 -3.09
CA THR A 30 7.24 -5.79 -1.65
C THR A 30 8.53 -6.30 -1.06
N ILE A 31 9.24 -5.45 -0.32
CA ILE A 31 10.34 -5.90 0.54
C ILE A 31 9.85 -5.83 1.98
N THR A 32 9.97 -6.94 2.71
CA THR A 32 9.65 -7.03 4.14
C THR A 32 10.93 -7.24 4.94
N PHE A 33 11.16 -6.38 5.93
CA PHE A 33 12.26 -6.49 6.87
C PHE A 33 11.74 -6.92 8.23
N ASP A 34 12.56 -7.69 8.94
CA ASP A 34 12.37 -8.00 10.34
C ASP A 34 13.09 -6.93 11.15
N GLY A 35 12.32 -6.10 11.85
CA GLY A 35 12.82 -4.98 12.64
C GLY A 35 12.51 -5.12 14.13
N PRO A 36 12.49 -4.00 14.88
CA PRO A 36 12.05 -4.02 16.27
C PRO A 36 10.61 -4.51 16.39
N GLU A 37 10.36 -5.33 17.41
CA GLU A 37 9.01 -5.70 17.84
C GLU A 37 8.33 -4.46 18.46
N THR A 38 7.12 -4.15 18.02
CA THR A 38 6.38 -2.96 18.47
C THR A 38 4.87 -3.18 18.28
N SER A 39 4.07 -2.15 18.50
CA SER A 39 2.62 -2.17 18.28
C SER A 39 2.09 -0.79 17.88
N GLU A 40 0.90 -0.75 17.29
CA GLU A 40 0.25 0.49 16.84
C GLU A 40 0.14 1.56 17.94
N THR A 41 0.15 1.16 19.21
CA THR A 41 0.02 2.02 20.38
C THR A 41 1.27 2.05 21.26
N ALA A 42 2.41 1.54 20.77
CA ALA A 42 3.65 1.52 21.53
C ALA A 42 4.25 2.93 21.68
N ASP A 43 5.14 3.05 22.67
CA ASP A 43 6.07 4.18 22.85
C ASP A 43 7.49 3.58 22.90
N PRO A 44 8.37 3.87 21.93
CA PRO A 44 8.21 4.76 20.77
C PRO A 44 7.14 4.28 19.77
N ASN A 45 6.42 5.23 19.16
CA ASN A 45 5.32 4.91 18.24
C ASN A 45 5.88 4.54 16.85
N PRO A 46 5.53 3.37 16.28
CA PRO A 46 6.11 2.89 15.02
C PRO A 46 5.78 3.74 13.79
N PHE A 47 4.72 4.53 13.84
CA PHE A 47 4.29 5.39 12.73
C PHE A 47 4.88 6.80 12.81
N ARG A 48 5.36 7.21 13.99
CA ARG A 48 5.81 8.57 14.28
C ARG A 48 7.32 8.63 14.50
N ASP A 49 7.85 7.68 15.26
CA ASP A 49 9.19 7.73 15.83
C ASP A 49 10.18 6.78 15.14
N TYR A 50 9.74 6.12 14.06
CA TYR A 50 10.57 5.35 13.15
C TYR A 50 10.39 5.83 11.71
N ARG A 51 11.47 5.78 10.93
CA ARG A 51 11.46 6.09 9.50
C ARG A 51 12.20 5.02 8.72
N LEU A 52 11.47 4.31 7.87
CA LEU A 52 12.01 3.44 6.84
C LEU A 52 11.99 4.17 5.50
N ASN A 53 13.16 4.31 4.87
CA ASN A 53 13.31 4.71 3.49
C ASN A 53 14.14 3.64 2.77
N VAL A 54 13.75 3.25 1.56
CA VAL A 54 14.53 2.29 0.76
C VAL A 54 14.87 2.93 -0.57
N THR A 55 16.16 3.02 -0.84
CA THR A 55 16.67 3.50 -2.14
C THR A 55 16.78 2.32 -3.07
N PHE A 56 16.05 2.35 -4.18
CA PHE A 56 16.09 1.38 -5.27
C PHE A 56 16.87 1.95 -6.45
N ALA A 57 17.81 1.19 -7.02
CA ALA A 57 18.63 1.63 -8.15
C ALA A 57 18.74 0.59 -9.27
N ASN A 58 18.67 1.06 -10.51
CA ASN A 58 18.92 0.27 -11.74
C ASN A 58 19.67 1.17 -12.75
N GLY A 59 20.95 0.88 -12.95
CA GLY A 59 21.85 1.75 -13.72
C GLY A 59 21.91 3.16 -13.14
N ALA A 60 21.62 4.17 -13.96
CA ALA A 60 21.55 5.56 -13.53
C ALA A 60 20.23 5.97 -12.85
N ARG A 61 19.22 5.08 -12.84
CA ARG A 61 17.92 5.37 -12.21
C ARG A 61 17.98 5.06 -10.72
N SER A 62 17.42 5.96 -9.91
CA SER A 62 17.31 5.80 -8.46
C SER A 62 15.98 6.33 -7.95
N HIS A 63 15.37 5.62 -7.00
CA HIS A 63 14.12 5.99 -6.35
C HIS A 63 14.25 5.79 -4.84
N ASN A 64 14.05 6.85 -4.06
CA ASN A 64 13.90 6.74 -2.61
C ASN A 64 12.42 6.58 -2.26
N VAL A 65 12.05 5.46 -1.64
CA VAL A 65 10.65 5.10 -1.40
C VAL A 65 10.44 4.89 0.10
N PRO A 66 9.46 5.58 0.72
CA PRO A 66 9.15 5.38 2.12
C PRO A 66 8.53 4.00 2.36
N GLY A 67 8.93 3.37 3.46
CA GLY A 67 8.29 2.19 4.01
C GLY A 67 7.38 2.51 5.19
N TYR A 68 6.76 1.48 5.75
CA TYR A 68 5.80 1.59 6.84
C TYR A 68 5.86 0.37 7.76
N TYR A 69 5.40 0.53 9.00
CA TYR A 69 5.21 -0.57 9.95
C TYR A 69 3.97 -1.39 9.58
N ALA A 70 4.10 -2.72 9.54
CA ALA A 70 3.09 -3.64 9.02
C ALA A 70 2.65 -4.71 10.04
N ALA A 71 2.85 -4.48 11.34
CA ALA A 71 2.56 -5.43 12.42
C ALA A 71 3.15 -6.82 12.15
N ASP A 72 2.32 -7.85 12.01
CA ASP A 72 2.74 -9.23 11.71
C ASP A 72 2.95 -9.49 10.20
N GLY A 73 2.78 -8.48 9.36
CA GLY A 73 2.84 -8.59 7.90
C GLY A 73 1.58 -9.21 7.28
N ASN A 74 0.56 -9.57 8.06
CA ASN A 74 -0.69 -10.12 7.57
C ASN A 74 -1.91 -9.57 8.32
N ALA A 75 -1.81 -8.35 8.86
CA ALA A 75 -2.84 -7.70 9.68
C ALA A 75 -4.22 -7.66 9.00
N ALA A 76 -4.27 -7.58 7.66
CA ALA A 76 -5.52 -7.66 6.91
C ALA A 76 -6.29 -8.97 7.15
N GLN A 77 -5.59 -10.08 7.39
CA GLN A 77 -6.16 -11.40 7.71
C GLN A 77 -6.17 -11.69 9.21
N THR A 78 -5.17 -11.24 9.96
CA THR A 78 -5.00 -11.64 11.37
C THR A 78 -5.56 -10.63 12.37
N ARG A 79 -5.81 -9.37 11.94
CA ARG A 79 -6.09 -8.21 12.81
C ARG A 79 -5.04 -7.96 13.89
N ARG A 80 -3.81 -8.46 13.74
CA ARG A 80 -2.75 -8.13 14.70
C ARG A 80 -2.33 -6.67 14.55
N THR A 81 -2.25 -5.99 15.68
CA THR A 81 -1.78 -4.61 15.82
C THR A 81 -0.33 -4.55 16.33
N ALA A 82 0.30 -5.70 16.51
CA ALA A 82 1.67 -5.86 17.01
C ALA A 82 2.44 -6.88 16.16
N GLY A 83 3.75 -6.71 16.12
CA GLY A 83 4.68 -7.53 15.34
C GLY A 83 5.98 -6.78 15.08
N ASN A 84 6.77 -7.33 14.17
CA ASN A 84 8.09 -6.80 13.81
C ASN A 84 8.31 -6.62 12.31
N LYS A 85 7.23 -6.60 11.50
CA LYS A 85 7.34 -6.50 10.05
C LYS A 85 7.31 -5.04 9.60
N TRP A 86 8.29 -4.68 8.79
CA TRP A 86 8.42 -3.36 8.17
C TRP A 86 8.46 -3.53 6.66
N ARG A 87 7.66 -2.76 5.92
CA ARG A 87 7.47 -2.97 4.49
C ARG A 87 7.71 -1.74 3.67
N VAL A 88 8.24 -1.94 2.48
CA VAL A 88 8.22 -0.95 1.40
C VAL A 88 7.56 -1.58 0.17
N HIS A 89 6.84 -0.75 -0.59
CA HIS A 89 6.22 -1.13 -1.85
C HIS A 89 6.83 -0.33 -2.98
N PHE A 90 7.32 -1.02 -4.00
CA PHE A 90 7.95 -0.42 -5.18
C PHE A 90 7.34 -0.98 -6.45
N ALA A 91 7.05 -0.11 -7.42
CA ALA A 91 6.58 -0.48 -8.75
C ALA A 91 7.69 -0.17 -9.77
N PRO A 92 8.58 -1.13 -10.08
CA PRO A 92 9.70 -0.89 -10.98
C PRO A 92 9.21 -0.49 -12.37
N ASN A 93 9.76 0.60 -12.88
CA ASN A 93 9.44 1.15 -14.18
C ASN A 93 10.39 0.69 -15.29
N GLU A 94 11.29 -0.25 -14.99
CA GLU A 94 12.23 -0.82 -15.95
C GLU A 94 12.52 -2.28 -15.64
N GLN A 95 12.85 -3.02 -16.69
CA GLN A 95 13.36 -4.39 -16.61
C GLN A 95 14.83 -4.41 -16.15
N GLY A 96 15.31 -5.60 -15.77
CA GLY A 96 16.68 -5.82 -15.33
C GLY A 96 16.84 -5.83 -13.81
N THR A 97 18.10 -5.82 -13.36
CA THR A 97 18.44 -5.95 -11.95
C THR A 97 18.30 -4.62 -11.23
N TRP A 98 17.47 -4.61 -10.19
CA TRP A 98 17.34 -3.52 -9.23
C TRP A 98 18.08 -3.89 -7.95
N ASN A 99 18.95 -3.01 -7.50
CA ASN A 99 19.56 -3.07 -6.17
C ASN A 99 18.76 -2.22 -5.20
N TYR A 100 18.79 -2.55 -3.91
CA TYR A 100 18.20 -1.70 -2.87
C TYR A 100 19.11 -1.57 -1.66
N VAL A 101 18.98 -0.44 -0.96
CA VAL A 101 19.58 -0.18 0.36
C VAL A 101 18.53 0.48 1.25
N ALA A 102 18.33 -0.06 2.44
CA ALA A 102 17.43 0.48 3.45
C ALA A 102 18.15 1.51 4.34
N SER A 103 17.48 2.60 4.64
CA SER A 103 17.77 3.53 5.72
C SER A 103 16.65 3.38 6.76
N PHE A 104 16.98 2.85 7.94
CA PHE A 104 16.04 2.64 9.03
C PHE A 104 16.50 3.39 10.28
N ARG A 105 15.71 4.39 10.68
CA ARG A 105 16.11 5.36 11.70
C ARG A 105 15.03 5.52 12.76
N THR A 106 15.43 5.86 13.97
CA THR A 106 14.54 6.12 15.12
C THR A 106 14.82 7.50 15.72
N GLY A 107 13.78 8.14 16.24
CA GLY A 107 13.85 9.44 16.91
C GLY A 107 12.47 10.10 16.96
N ALA A 108 12.26 11.01 17.91
CA ALA A 108 10.99 11.70 18.06
C ALA A 108 10.57 12.38 16.75
N ASP A 109 9.33 12.14 16.30
CA ASP A 109 8.74 12.76 15.10
C ASP A 109 9.53 12.55 13.79
N ILE A 110 10.42 11.56 13.74
CA ILE A 110 11.30 11.36 12.59
C ILE A 110 10.53 11.04 11.30
N ALA A 111 9.33 10.45 11.38
CA ALA A 111 8.52 10.10 10.23
C ALA A 111 8.13 11.32 9.36
N VAL A 112 8.02 12.51 9.96
CA VAL A 112 7.68 13.76 9.25
C VAL A 112 8.89 14.66 8.99
N SER A 113 10.08 14.27 9.44
CA SER A 113 11.30 15.04 9.21
C SER A 113 11.75 14.96 7.75
N THR A 114 12.07 16.12 7.18
CA THR A 114 12.66 16.24 5.83
C THR A 114 14.17 16.07 5.80
N ASP A 115 14.84 16.08 6.96
CA ASP A 115 16.28 15.83 7.05
C ASP A 115 16.57 14.33 6.92
N PRO A 116 17.29 13.87 5.88
CA PRO A 116 17.61 12.47 5.68
C PRO A 116 18.49 11.87 6.81
N ALA A 117 19.24 12.70 7.53
CA ALA A 117 20.11 12.27 8.62
C ALA A 117 19.45 12.35 10.02
N ALA A 118 18.23 12.87 10.12
CA ALA A 118 17.52 13.00 11.41
C ALA A 118 17.47 11.68 12.21
N GLY A 119 17.52 11.79 13.54
CA GLY A 119 17.53 10.66 14.47
C GLY A 119 18.77 9.77 14.34
N THR A 120 18.65 8.52 14.80
CA THR A 120 19.76 7.56 14.87
C THR A 120 19.44 6.32 14.05
N ALA A 121 20.44 5.81 13.30
CA ALA A 121 20.35 4.53 12.62
C ALA A 121 20.05 3.39 13.62
N THR A 122 19.22 2.43 13.24
CA THR A 122 18.84 1.32 14.13
C THR A 122 18.51 0.04 13.36
N SER A 123 18.47 -1.09 14.07
CA SER A 123 18.03 -2.39 13.56
C SER A 123 18.64 -2.77 12.20
N PHE A 124 17.85 -2.77 11.11
CA PHE A 124 18.27 -3.18 9.76
C PHE A 124 18.73 -1.99 8.88
N ASP A 125 19.15 -0.87 9.46
CA ASP A 125 19.79 0.22 8.71
C ASP A 125 20.98 -0.31 7.89
N GLY A 126 21.06 0.08 6.62
CA GLY A 126 22.06 -0.42 5.67
C GLY A 126 21.75 -1.79 5.06
N ALA A 127 20.66 -2.46 5.45
CA ALA A 127 20.24 -3.72 4.83
C ALA A 127 20.04 -3.52 3.32
N ASN A 128 20.63 -4.41 2.53
CA ASN A 128 20.67 -4.29 1.08
C ASN A 128 20.45 -5.63 0.39
N GLY A 129 20.21 -5.57 -0.91
CA GLY A 129 20.00 -6.75 -1.74
C GLY A 129 19.67 -6.36 -3.18
N SER A 130 19.27 -7.35 -3.97
CA SER A 130 18.87 -7.13 -5.36
C SER A 130 17.76 -8.09 -5.79
N PHE A 131 17.04 -7.71 -6.84
CA PHE A 131 16.04 -8.55 -7.52
C PHE A 131 15.99 -8.20 -9.00
N THR A 132 15.61 -9.16 -9.84
CA THR A 132 15.54 -8.97 -11.29
C THR A 132 14.09 -8.84 -11.73
N ILE A 133 13.82 -7.82 -12.55
CA ILE A 133 12.49 -7.50 -13.07
C ILE A 133 12.39 -7.92 -14.53
N GLY A 134 11.41 -8.77 -14.82
CA GLY A 134 11.04 -9.18 -16.17
C GLY A 134 9.98 -8.29 -16.83
N PRO A 135 9.58 -8.61 -18.06
CA PRO A 135 8.49 -7.93 -18.75
C PRO A 135 7.14 -8.19 -18.06
N THR A 136 6.21 -7.24 -18.18
CA THR A 136 4.81 -7.45 -17.78
C THR A 136 4.11 -8.40 -18.75
N ASP A 137 3.23 -9.25 -18.23
CA ASP A 137 2.33 -10.12 -19.00
C ASP A 137 0.89 -9.60 -19.02
N LYS A 138 0.65 -8.41 -18.46
CA LYS A 138 -0.67 -7.79 -18.41
C LYS A 138 -0.99 -7.12 -19.73
N THR A 139 -2.26 -7.09 -20.08
CA THR A 139 -2.76 -6.56 -21.35
C THR A 139 -4.11 -5.84 -21.15
N GLY A 140 -4.56 -5.12 -22.17
CA GLY A 140 -5.90 -4.54 -22.22
C GLY A 140 -6.15 -3.50 -21.13
N ARG A 141 -7.20 -3.71 -20.32
CA ARG A 141 -7.65 -2.78 -19.27
C ARG A 141 -6.77 -2.75 -18.02
N ASP A 142 -5.89 -3.72 -17.84
CA ASP A 142 -4.98 -3.72 -16.70
C ASP A 142 -3.90 -2.65 -16.91
N HIS A 143 -3.90 -1.61 -16.07
CA HIS A 143 -2.98 -0.49 -16.20
C HIS A 143 -1.51 -0.88 -16.02
N ARG A 144 -1.19 -2.06 -15.47
CA ARG A 144 0.18 -2.60 -15.46
C ARG A 144 0.73 -2.89 -16.86
N ALA A 145 -0.14 -2.99 -17.87
CA ALA A 145 0.24 -3.04 -19.29
C ALA A 145 0.60 -1.66 -19.86
N LYS A 146 0.12 -0.59 -19.22
CA LYS A 146 0.17 0.79 -19.72
C LYS A 146 1.15 1.68 -18.95
N GLY A 147 1.51 1.30 -17.74
CA GLY A 147 2.44 2.02 -16.88
C GLY A 147 1.78 3.16 -16.08
N LEU A 148 2.60 3.99 -15.45
CA LEU A 148 2.14 5.11 -14.62
C LEU A 148 1.47 6.21 -15.46
N LEU A 149 0.36 6.77 -14.98
CA LEU A 149 -0.22 7.99 -15.56
C LEU A 149 0.64 9.21 -15.24
N ARG A 150 0.96 10.01 -16.26
CA ARG A 150 1.81 11.21 -16.15
C ARG A 150 1.11 12.42 -16.74
N TYR A 151 1.34 13.57 -16.10
CA TYR A 151 1.05 14.85 -16.73
C TYR A 151 2.17 15.17 -17.73
N VAL A 152 1.79 15.39 -18.99
CA VAL A 152 2.73 15.59 -20.11
C VAL A 152 2.63 17.00 -20.72
N GLY A 153 2.11 17.96 -19.96
CA GLY A 153 1.98 19.35 -20.41
C GLY A 153 0.78 19.64 -21.32
N VAL A 154 -0.12 18.66 -21.49
CA VAL A 154 -1.37 18.81 -22.25
C VAL A 154 -2.58 18.48 -21.37
N HIS A 155 -3.79 18.67 -21.91
CA HIS A 155 -5.03 18.58 -21.14
C HIS A 155 -5.27 17.21 -20.47
N TYR A 156 -4.95 16.10 -21.13
CA TYR A 156 -5.16 14.75 -20.60
C TYR A 156 -3.86 14.11 -20.08
N LEU A 157 -3.99 13.30 -19.03
CA LEU A 157 -2.89 12.45 -18.56
C LEU A 157 -2.55 11.39 -19.60
N GLN A 158 -1.30 10.94 -19.62
CA GLN A 158 -0.80 9.94 -20.55
C GLN A 158 -0.13 8.78 -19.82
N PHE A 159 -0.38 7.56 -20.29
CA PHE A 159 0.27 6.35 -19.79
C PHE A 159 1.74 6.27 -20.20
N ALA A 160 2.63 6.03 -19.23
CA ALA A 160 4.07 6.10 -19.41
C ALA A 160 4.66 5.03 -20.35
N GLU A 161 4.03 3.87 -20.48
CA GLU A 161 4.51 2.78 -21.35
C GLU A 161 3.97 2.92 -22.77
N THR A 162 2.68 3.20 -22.91
CA THR A 162 1.98 3.11 -24.20
C THR A 162 1.81 4.45 -24.90
N GLY A 163 1.93 5.57 -24.18
CA GLY A 163 1.57 6.90 -24.71
C GLY A 163 0.07 7.10 -24.89
N GLU A 164 -0.77 6.17 -24.43
CA GLU A 164 -2.23 6.30 -24.52
C GLU A 164 -2.72 7.41 -23.58
N HIS A 165 -3.59 8.29 -24.07
CA HIS A 165 -4.24 9.29 -23.23
C HIS A 165 -5.33 8.66 -22.36
N PHE A 166 -5.46 9.14 -21.13
CA PHE A 166 -6.45 8.66 -20.18
C PHE A 166 -7.56 9.69 -19.97
N ILE A 167 -8.78 9.31 -20.33
CA ILE A 167 -9.99 10.07 -20.04
C ILE A 167 -10.64 9.47 -18.80
N LYS A 168 -10.67 10.23 -17.72
CA LYS A 168 -11.29 9.82 -16.45
C LYS A 168 -12.81 9.83 -16.57
N GLY A 169 -13.46 8.71 -16.28
CA GLY A 169 -14.91 8.57 -16.25
C GLY A 169 -15.32 7.64 -15.11
N GLY A 170 -16.04 8.15 -14.12
CA GLY A 170 -16.35 7.40 -12.91
C GLY A 170 -17.31 8.09 -11.96
N ALA A 171 -17.71 7.35 -10.93
CA ALA A 171 -18.54 7.88 -9.86
C ALA A 171 -17.69 8.76 -8.93
N ASP A 172 -18.24 9.93 -8.59
CA ASP A 172 -17.64 10.88 -7.64
C ASP A 172 -18.22 10.73 -6.23
N SER A 173 -18.93 9.63 -5.96
CA SER A 173 -19.64 9.38 -4.72
C SER A 173 -19.78 7.88 -4.44
N PRO A 174 -19.86 7.45 -3.16
CA PRO A 174 -19.78 8.29 -1.97
C PRO A 174 -18.35 8.68 -1.60
N GLU A 175 -18.15 9.90 -1.09
CA GLU A 175 -16.85 10.38 -0.60
C GLU A 175 -16.28 9.48 0.51
N ASN A 176 -17.15 9.06 1.42
CA ASN A 176 -16.84 8.18 2.53
C ASN A 176 -16.92 6.69 2.13
N PHE A 177 -16.51 6.31 0.92
CA PHE A 177 -16.54 4.92 0.44
C PHE A 177 -15.90 3.92 1.42
N LEU A 178 -14.86 4.35 2.13
CA LEU A 178 -14.13 3.55 3.12
C LEU A 178 -14.78 3.49 4.50
N ALA A 179 -15.90 4.18 4.74
CA ALA A 179 -16.69 4.03 5.96
C ALA A 179 -17.47 2.70 5.90
N TYR A 180 -16.76 1.57 5.89
CA TYR A 180 -17.28 0.24 5.62
C TYR A 180 -17.37 -0.62 6.87
N PHE A 181 -18.50 -1.29 7.08
CA PHE A 181 -18.84 -1.94 8.36
C PHE A 181 -17.94 -3.11 8.77
N GLU A 182 -17.18 -3.70 7.84
CA GLU A 182 -16.32 -4.85 8.13
C GLU A 182 -14.85 -4.49 8.39
N PHE A 183 -14.49 -3.21 8.24
CA PHE A 183 -13.17 -2.75 8.67
C PHE A 183 -13.00 -2.85 10.19
N ALA A 184 -11.77 -3.16 10.59
CA ALA A 184 -11.41 -3.22 12.00
C ALA A 184 -11.15 -1.81 12.53
N GLN A 185 -11.26 -1.62 13.84
CA GLN A 185 -10.90 -0.36 14.51
C GLN A 185 -11.56 0.89 13.89
N THR A 186 -12.78 0.74 13.36
CA THR A 186 -13.61 1.85 12.92
C THR A 186 -14.71 2.16 13.96
N PRO A 187 -14.48 2.93 15.06
CA PRO A 187 -15.57 3.46 15.87
C PRO A 187 -16.59 4.21 15.00
N GLY A 188 -17.88 3.83 15.08
CA GLY A 188 -18.96 4.50 14.33
C GLY A 188 -18.91 6.03 14.45
N SER A 189 -19.32 6.74 13.39
CA SER A 189 -19.10 8.17 13.23
C SER A 189 -19.50 9.02 14.46
N ARG A 190 -18.64 9.99 14.79
CA ARG A 190 -18.96 11.10 15.72
C ARG A 190 -19.99 12.06 15.13
N ALA A 191 -20.39 11.88 13.86
CA ALA A 191 -21.41 12.69 13.21
C ALA A 191 -22.77 12.64 13.93
N ARG A 192 -22.98 11.72 14.89
CA ARG A 192 -24.17 11.72 15.77
C ARG A 192 -24.29 12.95 16.68
N ASP A 193 -23.21 13.67 16.96
CA ASP A 193 -23.26 14.79 17.92
C ASP A 193 -23.82 16.09 17.32
N ARG A 194 -24.00 16.17 15.99
CA ARG A 194 -24.71 17.28 15.34
C ARG A 194 -26.23 17.08 15.42
N LYS A 195 -26.94 17.88 16.21
CA LYS A 195 -28.40 17.76 16.43
C LYS A 195 -29.26 17.83 15.16
N GLU A 196 -28.81 18.46 14.08
CA GLU A 196 -29.62 18.65 12.87
C GLU A 196 -28.87 18.26 11.60
N LEU A 197 -29.58 17.64 10.66
CA LEU A 197 -29.12 17.40 9.29
C LEU A 197 -29.38 18.67 8.47
N ARG A 198 -28.42 19.07 7.63
CA ARG A 198 -28.68 20.12 6.64
C ARG A 198 -29.69 19.61 5.61
N LYS A 199 -30.52 20.50 5.08
CA LYS A 199 -31.48 20.16 4.02
C LYS A 199 -30.72 19.64 2.79
N GLY A 200 -31.00 18.40 2.37
CA GLY A 200 -30.31 17.72 1.26
C GLY A 200 -29.13 16.85 1.69
N GLU A 201 -28.77 16.82 2.98
CA GLU A 201 -27.76 15.92 3.53
C GLU A 201 -28.29 14.48 3.54
N ALA A 202 -27.48 13.52 3.09
CA ALA A 202 -27.83 12.11 3.14
C ALA A 202 -28.05 11.64 4.60
N ALA A 203 -28.95 10.67 4.79
CA ALA A 203 -29.17 10.09 6.12
C ALA A 203 -27.86 9.49 6.66
N ARG A 204 -27.57 9.75 7.94
CA ARG A 204 -26.37 9.25 8.63
C ARG A 204 -26.44 7.74 8.84
N ALA A 205 -26.11 6.95 7.82
CA ALA A 205 -25.81 5.54 8.01
C ALA A 205 -24.49 5.42 8.80
N ARG A 206 -24.41 4.50 9.77
CA ARG A 206 -23.21 4.31 10.59
C ARG A 206 -21.99 3.93 9.76
N PHE A 207 -22.19 3.05 8.79
CA PHE A 207 -21.22 2.56 7.83
C PHE A 207 -21.95 2.03 6.60
N HIS A 208 -21.33 2.15 5.45
CA HIS A 208 -21.76 1.49 4.22
C HIS A 208 -21.69 -0.01 4.39
N LYS A 209 -22.72 -0.70 3.89
CA LYS A 209 -22.75 -2.15 3.79
C LYS A 209 -22.63 -2.68 2.37
N TYR A 210 -23.03 -1.86 1.38
CA TYR A 210 -23.07 -2.23 -0.02
C TYR A 210 -23.79 -3.56 -0.31
N GLU A 211 -24.80 -3.92 0.50
CA GLU A 211 -25.57 -5.18 0.37
C GLU A 211 -26.11 -5.43 -1.05
N PRO A 212 -26.62 -4.43 -1.81
CA PRO A 212 -27.06 -4.63 -3.19
C PRO A 212 -25.97 -5.14 -4.14
N HIS A 213 -24.69 -4.94 -3.79
CA HIS A 213 -23.53 -5.33 -4.61
C HIS A 213 -22.92 -6.67 -4.20
N ALA A 214 -23.52 -7.41 -3.26
CA ALA A 214 -23.01 -8.73 -2.87
C ALA A 214 -22.92 -9.70 -4.05
N GLY A 215 -23.86 -9.60 -5.00
CA GLY A 215 -23.90 -10.42 -6.22
C GLY A 215 -22.92 -9.98 -7.32
N ASP A 216 -22.32 -8.78 -7.20
CA ASP A 216 -21.33 -8.28 -8.15
C ASP A 216 -19.92 -8.81 -7.87
N TRP A 217 -19.67 -9.36 -6.67
CA TRP A 217 -18.43 -10.05 -6.33
C TRP A 217 -18.27 -11.36 -7.11
N ARG A 218 -17.05 -11.67 -7.56
CA ARG A 218 -16.74 -12.81 -8.42
C ARG A 218 -15.66 -13.69 -7.82
N THR A 219 -15.67 -14.98 -8.18
CA THR A 219 -14.59 -15.90 -7.79
C THR A 219 -13.23 -15.38 -8.27
N GLY A 220 -12.27 -15.28 -7.36
CA GLY A 220 -10.94 -14.73 -7.59
C GLY A 220 -10.76 -13.29 -7.11
N ASP A 221 -11.86 -12.58 -6.82
CA ASP A 221 -11.81 -11.27 -6.18
C ASP A 221 -11.25 -11.37 -4.76
N PRO A 222 -10.55 -10.32 -4.28
CA PRO A 222 -10.00 -10.33 -2.94
C PRO A 222 -11.10 -10.43 -1.88
N THR A 223 -10.77 -11.16 -0.82
CA THR A 223 -11.54 -11.17 0.43
C THR A 223 -10.57 -11.20 1.61
N TRP A 224 -11.08 -10.84 2.77
CA TRP A 224 -10.34 -10.86 4.02
C TRP A 224 -11.06 -11.72 5.05
N GLN A 225 -10.33 -12.37 5.94
CA GLN A 225 -10.87 -13.07 7.11
C GLN A 225 -12.03 -14.01 6.79
N GLY A 226 -11.83 -14.90 5.82
CA GLY A 226 -12.83 -15.91 5.48
C GLY A 226 -14.08 -15.36 4.79
N GLY A 227 -14.00 -14.19 4.13
CA GLY A 227 -15.06 -13.71 3.24
C GLY A 227 -15.56 -12.29 3.48
N LYS A 228 -14.94 -11.53 4.39
CA LYS A 228 -15.17 -10.09 4.54
C LYS A 228 -14.70 -9.33 3.30
N GLY A 229 -15.33 -8.19 3.06
CA GLY A 229 -15.03 -7.27 1.97
C GLY A 229 -15.71 -7.59 0.65
N LYS A 230 -16.55 -8.64 0.59
CA LYS A 230 -17.23 -9.01 -0.65
C LYS A 230 -18.09 -7.88 -1.20
N ASN A 231 -18.86 -7.20 -0.36
CA ASN A 231 -19.79 -6.18 -0.82
C ASN A 231 -19.07 -4.92 -1.32
N ILE A 232 -18.02 -4.47 -0.64
CA ILE A 232 -17.24 -3.29 -1.08
C ILE A 232 -16.48 -3.57 -2.38
N ILE A 233 -15.96 -4.78 -2.56
CA ILE A 233 -15.35 -5.20 -3.84
C ILE A 233 -16.42 -5.36 -4.93
N GLY A 234 -17.58 -5.92 -4.60
CA GLY A 234 -18.73 -6.00 -5.50
C GLY A 234 -19.15 -4.62 -5.99
N ALA A 235 -19.15 -3.60 -5.12
CA ALA A 235 -19.45 -2.23 -5.53
C ALA A 235 -18.45 -1.71 -6.59
N LEU A 236 -17.15 -2.01 -6.45
CA LEU A 236 -16.15 -1.68 -7.47
C LEU A 236 -16.36 -2.46 -8.78
N ASN A 237 -16.72 -3.75 -8.69
CA ASN A 237 -17.04 -4.55 -9.87
C ASN A 237 -18.27 -4.04 -10.62
N TYR A 238 -19.29 -3.59 -9.88
CA TYR A 238 -20.45 -2.94 -10.47
C TYR A 238 -20.05 -1.70 -11.27
N LEU A 239 -19.28 -0.78 -10.67
CA LEU A 239 -18.80 0.42 -11.37
C LEU A 239 -17.96 0.05 -12.61
N ALA A 240 -17.06 -0.92 -12.47
CA ALA A 240 -16.24 -1.40 -13.58
C ALA A 240 -17.08 -2.06 -14.69
N GLY A 241 -18.19 -2.73 -14.33
CA GLY A 241 -19.18 -3.31 -15.24
C GLY A 241 -20.04 -2.26 -15.95
N LYS A 242 -20.18 -1.06 -15.37
CA LYS A 242 -20.76 0.12 -16.02
C LYS A 242 -19.76 0.90 -16.88
N GLY A 243 -18.54 0.39 -17.05
CA GLY A 243 -17.51 1.01 -17.89
C GLY A 243 -16.71 2.12 -17.20
N MET A 244 -16.88 2.32 -15.90
CA MET A 244 -16.10 3.30 -15.15
C MET A 244 -14.63 2.87 -15.01
N ASN A 245 -13.73 3.84 -15.03
CA ASN A 245 -12.29 3.64 -14.92
C ASN A 245 -11.65 4.44 -13.76
N SER A 246 -12.50 5.09 -12.96
CA SER A 246 -12.10 5.87 -11.80
C SER A 246 -13.16 5.78 -10.71
N VAL A 247 -12.71 5.85 -9.46
CA VAL A 247 -13.56 6.02 -8.28
C VAL A 247 -12.92 7.08 -7.40
N TYR A 248 -13.74 7.96 -6.82
CA TYR A 248 -13.30 8.96 -5.85
C TYR A 248 -13.72 8.53 -4.44
N PHE A 249 -12.84 8.75 -3.48
CA PHE A 249 -13.10 8.64 -2.05
C PHE A 249 -12.03 9.41 -1.27
N LEU A 250 -12.33 9.77 -0.02
CA LEU A 250 -11.35 10.34 0.91
C LEU A 250 -10.80 9.27 1.85
N THR A 251 -9.53 9.40 2.20
CA THR A 251 -8.84 8.61 3.23
C THR A 251 -8.89 9.26 4.62
N MET A 252 -9.32 10.52 4.68
CA MET A 252 -9.58 11.26 5.91
C MET A 252 -10.69 12.28 5.63
N ASN A 253 -11.83 12.16 6.31
CA ASN A 253 -12.93 13.12 6.20
C ASN A 253 -13.38 13.67 7.57
N LEU A 254 -12.57 13.48 8.62
CA LEU A 254 -12.75 14.18 9.89
C LEU A 254 -12.70 15.69 9.65
N GLY A 255 -13.71 16.41 10.16
CA GLY A 255 -13.93 17.83 9.84
C GLY A 255 -14.83 18.08 8.63
N GLY A 256 -15.10 17.06 7.80
CA GLY A 256 -16.03 17.11 6.68
C GLY A 256 -17.49 16.83 7.06
N ASP A 257 -18.28 16.45 6.06
CA ASP A 257 -19.70 16.10 6.22
C ASP A 257 -19.89 14.66 6.76
N GLY A 258 -19.13 13.67 6.25
CA GLY A 258 -19.20 12.26 6.67
C GLY A 258 -18.66 11.99 8.09
N GLN A 259 -17.51 12.57 8.44
CA GLN A 259 -16.84 12.40 9.75
C GLN A 259 -16.71 10.94 10.22
N ASP A 260 -16.38 10.04 9.29
CA ASP A 260 -16.49 8.59 9.44
C ASP A 260 -15.38 7.80 8.71
N VAL A 261 -14.40 8.47 8.12
CA VAL A 261 -13.19 7.88 7.55
C VAL A 261 -11.94 8.59 8.11
N TRP A 262 -10.99 7.80 8.58
CA TRP A 262 -9.69 8.26 9.05
C TRP A 262 -8.60 7.18 8.86
N PRO A 263 -7.32 7.57 8.81
CA PRO A 263 -6.17 6.66 8.74
C PRO A 263 -5.94 5.86 10.02
#